data_AF-A0A954XA21-F1
#
_entry.id   AF-A0A954XA21-F1
#
_cell.length_a   1.000
_cell.length_b   1.000
_cell.length_c   1.000
_cell.angle_alpha   90.00
_cell.angle_beta   90.00
_cell.angle_gamma   90.00
#
_symmetry.space_group_name_H-M   'P 1'
#
loop_
_entity.id
_entity.type
_entity.pdbx_description
1 polymer ?
#
loop_
_entity_poly.entity_id
_entity_poly.type
_entity_poly.pdbx_seq_one_letter_code
_entity_poly.pdbx_strand_id
1 'polypeptide(L)'
;WFDDHLDQKPPPVLGVLTHLDALRPVMEWSPPYDWQQGESPKAASIRDAVRFNVEQFGPLLTAVVPVCADAARQRSTGIDEDLLPAITALLGEARGCAVLRTLHRDWEARRVKQTFAQLRASGWQIIQACLWGPNHS
;
A
#
# COMPACT_ATOMS: atom_id res chain seq x y z
N TRP A 1 -14.22 20.89 -7.30
CA TRP A 1 -14.59 19.80 -8.24
C TRP A 1 -14.81 18.47 -7.48
N PHE A 2 -15.35 18.52 -6.25
CA PHE A 2 -15.75 17.36 -5.45
C PHE A 2 -17.10 17.57 -4.74
N ASP A 3 -17.75 18.73 -4.93
CA ASP A 3 -18.96 19.11 -4.18
C ASP A 3 -20.27 18.56 -4.73
N ASP A 4 -20.29 17.96 -5.93
CA ASP A 4 -21.56 17.72 -6.64
C ASP A 4 -22.02 16.25 -6.66
N HIS A 5 -21.44 15.38 -5.84
CA HIS A 5 -21.84 13.97 -5.77
C HIS A 5 -21.86 13.43 -4.33
N LEU A 6 -22.69 14.04 -3.49
CA LEU A 6 -22.96 13.65 -2.09
C LEU A 6 -23.53 12.22 -1.94
N ASP A 7 -23.94 11.58 -3.03
CA ASP A 7 -24.58 10.24 -3.04
C ASP A 7 -23.59 9.09 -3.26
N GLN A 8 -22.31 9.37 -3.48
CA GLN A 8 -21.30 8.34 -3.76
C GLN A 8 -20.67 7.82 -2.46
N LYS A 9 -20.82 6.51 -2.22
CA LYS A 9 -20.07 5.79 -1.18
C LYS A 9 -18.57 6.13 -1.34
N PRO A 10 -17.87 6.50 -0.25
CA PRO A 10 -16.46 6.86 -0.34
C PRO A 10 -15.66 5.72 -1.00
N PRO A 11 -14.70 6.03 -1.88
CA PRO A 11 -13.92 5.02 -2.57
C PRO A 11 -13.12 4.18 -1.55
N PRO A 12 -12.90 2.88 -1.83
CA PRO A 12 -12.05 2.07 -0.97
C PRO A 12 -10.63 2.64 -0.93
N VAL A 13 -10.05 2.69 0.28
CA VAL A 13 -8.68 3.19 0.50
C VAL A 13 -7.81 2.03 0.96
N LEU A 14 -6.75 1.73 0.19
CA LEU A 14 -5.76 0.72 0.54
C LEU A 14 -4.57 1.38 1.23
N GLY A 15 -4.29 1.00 2.48
CA GLY A 15 -3.08 1.39 3.19
C GLY A 15 -1.89 0.58 2.69
N VAL A 16 -0.84 1.25 2.22
CA VAL A 16 0.38 0.58 1.75
C VAL A 16 1.51 0.87 2.75
N LEU A 17 1.87 -0.13 3.54
CA LEU A 17 2.98 -0.04 4.48
C LEU A 17 4.29 -0.22 3.72
N THR A 18 4.98 0.88 3.48
CA THR A 18 6.27 0.89 2.80
C THR A 18 7.43 0.74 3.79
N HIS A 19 8.59 0.27 3.32
CA HIS A 19 9.85 0.13 4.08
C HIS A 19 9.93 -1.08 5.02
N LEU A 20 9.51 -2.26 4.55
CA LEU A 20 9.74 -3.51 5.31
C LEU A 20 11.22 -3.80 5.58
N ASP A 21 12.12 -3.22 4.79
CA ASP A 21 13.56 -3.31 4.98
C ASP A 21 14.06 -2.60 6.23
N ALA A 22 13.30 -1.64 6.76
CA ALA A 22 13.58 -0.96 8.03
C ALA A 22 12.99 -1.70 9.26
N LEU A 23 12.12 -2.69 9.06
CA LEU A 23 11.59 -3.49 10.16
C LEU A 23 12.66 -4.43 10.72
N ARG A 24 12.59 -4.70 12.02
CA ARG A 24 13.48 -5.69 12.64
C ARG A 24 13.17 -7.10 12.10
N PRO A 25 14.15 -8.01 12.10
CA PRO A 25 15.58 -7.71 12.07
C PRO A 25 15.97 -6.97 10.77
N VAL A 26 16.69 -5.87 10.90
CA VAL A 26 17.01 -4.95 9.78
C VAL A 26 18.03 -5.56 8.82
N MET A 27 18.95 -6.38 9.36
CA MET A 27 19.99 -7.04 8.57
C MET A 27 19.49 -8.27 7.81
N GLU A 28 18.28 -8.74 8.11
CA GLU A 28 17.66 -9.86 7.40
C GLU A 28 16.95 -9.32 6.16
N TRP A 29 17.40 -9.76 4.99
CA TRP A 29 16.76 -9.50 3.71
C TRP A 29 16.80 -10.75 2.82
N SER A 30 15.80 -11.59 2.99
CA SER A 30 15.61 -12.86 2.28
C SER A 30 14.13 -13.09 1.92
N PRO A 31 13.47 -12.16 1.20
CA PRO A 31 12.11 -12.38 0.73
C PRO A 31 12.04 -13.60 -0.23
N PRO A 32 10.86 -14.24 -0.39
CA PRO A 32 9.55 -13.79 0.09
C PRO A 32 9.31 -14.05 1.59
N TYR A 33 8.53 -13.18 2.23
CA TYR A 33 8.10 -13.34 3.62
C TYR A 33 6.61 -13.67 3.67
N ASP A 34 6.26 -14.84 4.19
CA ASP A 34 4.88 -15.12 4.59
C ASP A 34 4.61 -14.44 5.94
N TRP A 35 4.22 -13.17 5.91
CA TRP A 35 3.94 -12.42 7.15
C TRP A 35 2.61 -12.83 7.80
N GLN A 36 1.72 -13.48 7.06
CA GLN A 36 0.41 -13.90 7.58
C GLN A 36 0.58 -15.11 8.50
N GLN A 37 1.25 -16.15 8.00
CA GLN A 37 1.35 -17.45 8.69
C GLN A 37 2.79 -17.80 9.10
N GLY A 38 3.79 -17.12 8.55
CA GLY A 38 5.19 -17.39 8.86
C GLY A 38 5.58 -17.09 10.31
N GLU A 39 6.58 -17.85 10.76
CA GLU A 39 7.13 -17.80 12.11
C GLU A 39 8.46 -17.06 12.20
N SER A 40 9.02 -16.60 11.07
CA SER A 40 10.30 -15.89 11.10
C SER A 40 10.19 -14.57 11.89
N PRO A 41 11.26 -14.14 12.58
CA PRO A 41 11.25 -12.86 13.30
C PRO A 41 10.88 -11.66 12.42
N LYS A 42 11.26 -11.72 11.12
CA LYS A 42 10.89 -10.72 10.13
C LYS A 42 9.40 -10.78 9.77
N ALA A 43 8.85 -11.98 9.53
CA ALA A 43 7.42 -12.18 9.29
C ALA A 43 6.58 -11.66 10.46
N ALA A 44 6.97 -11.98 11.69
CA ALA A 44 6.31 -11.47 12.90
C ALA A 44 6.37 -9.94 12.99
N SER A 45 7.52 -9.33 12.70
CA SER A 45 7.65 -7.86 12.73
C SER A 45 6.83 -7.17 11.64
N ILE A 46 6.71 -7.77 10.45
CA ILE A 46 5.81 -7.28 9.39
C ILE A 46 4.36 -7.36 9.86
N ARG A 47 3.93 -8.50 10.41
CA ARG A 47 2.58 -8.71 10.94
C ARG A 47 2.22 -7.72 12.04
N ASP A 48 3.13 -7.47 12.97
CA ASP A 48 2.93 -6.51 14.06
C ASP A 48 2.79 -5.07 13.53
N ALA A 49 3.61 -4.69 12.54
CA ALA A 49 3.51 -3.38 11.91
C ALA A 49 2.20 -3.20 11.13
N VAL A 50 1.74 -4.24 10.43
CA VAL A 50 0.43 -4.24 9.77
C VAL A 50 -0.69 -4.09 10.80
N ARG A 51 -0.68 -4.91 11.87
CA ARG A 51 -1.68 -4.85 12.95
C ARG A 51 -1.74 -3.47 13.58
N PHE A 52 -0.60 -2.88 13.91
CA PHE A 52 -0.53 -1.52 14.46
C PHE A 52 -1.21 -0.50 13.54
N ASN A 53 -0.95 -0.53 12.23
CA ASN A 53 -1.58 0.41 11.31
C ASN A 53 -3.07 0.17 11.13
N VAL A 54 -3.53 -1.08 11.18
CA VAL A 54 -4.96 -1.41 11.21
C VAL A 54 -5.61 -0.86 12.48
N GLU A 55 -4.96 -0.96 13.63
CA GLU A 55 -5.49 -0.40 14.89
C GLU A 55 -5.56 1.14 14.86
N GLN A 56 -4.57 1.81 14.26
CA GLN A 56 -4.55 3.27 14.19
C GLN A 56 -5.50 3.86 13.13
N PHE A 57 -5.64 3.20 11.98
CA PHE A 57 -6.31 3.77 10.80
C PHE A 57 -7.42 2.89 10.22
N GLY A 58 -7.71 1.73 10.81
CA GLY A 58 -8.67 0.74 10.30
C GLY A 58 -10.04 1.28 9.89
N PRO A 59 -10.67 2.24 10.60
CA PRO A 59 -11.94 2.83 10.18
C PRO A 59 -11.88 3.57 8.83
N LEU A 60 -10.68 4.01 8.41
CA LEU A 60 -10.45 4.76 7.17
C LEU A 60 -9.93 3.88 6.03
N LEU A 61 -9.47 2.66 6.34
CA LEU A 61 -8.74 1.79 5.41
C LEU A 61 -9.52 0.50 5.15
N THR A 62 -9.61 0.10 3.89
CA THR A 62 -10.20 -1.19 3.53
C THR A 62 -9.26 -2.36 3.84
N ALA A 63 -7.95 -2.14 3.71
CA ALA A 63 -6.92 -3.09 4.12
C ALA A 63 -5.58 -2.36 4.28
N VAL A 64 -4.61 -3.02 4.93
CA VAL A 64 -3.21 -2.60 4.99
C VAL A 64 -2.34 -3.69 4.39
N VAL A 65 -1.54 -3.36 3.37
CA VAL A 65 -0.63 -4.31 2.69
C VAL A 65 0.82 -3.90 2.89
N PRO A 66 1.69 -4.82 3.34
CA PRO A 66 3.11 -4.55 3.50
C PRO A 66 3.88 -4.70 2.18
N VAL A 67 4.68 -3.70 1.80
CA VAL A 67 5.52 -3.76 0.60
C VAL A 67 6.89 -3.12 0.81
N CYS A 68 7.87 -3.57 0.04
CA CYS A 68 9.13 -2.85 -0.16
C CYS A 68 9.41 -2.72 -1.66
N ALA A 69 9.89 -1.56 -2.08
CA ALA A 69 10.26 -1.25 -3.46
C ALA A 69 11.46 -0.30 -3.51
N ASP A 70 12.51 -0.58 -2.75
CA ASP A 70 13.76 0.20 -2.77
C ASP A 70 14.63 -0.20 -3.97
N ALA A 71 14.60 0.63 -5.01
CA ALA A 71 15.42 0.45 -6.21
C ALA A 71 16.92 0.59 -5.94
N ALA A 72 17.29 1.55 -5.07
CA ALA A 72 18.68 1.91 -4.83
C ALA A 72 19.41 0.75 -4.13
N ARG A 73 18.72 0.05 -3.23
CA ARG A 73 19.25 -1.12 -2.52
C ARG A 73 18.90 -2.47 -3.15
N GLN A 74 18.23 -2.46 -4.31
CA GLN A 74 17.72 -3.66 -4.98
C GLN A 74 16.83 -4.53 -4.07
N ARG A 75 16.01 -3.90 -3.22
CA ARG A 75 15.11 -4.59 -2.29
C ARG A 75 13.67 -4.45 -2.75
N SER A 76 13.00 -5.57 -3.02
CA SER A 76 11.57 -5.58 -3.35
C SER A 76 10.87 -6.84 -2.84
N THR A 77 9.66 -6.69 -2.30
CA THR A 77 8.79 -7.79 -1.82
C THR A 77 7.36 -7.28 -1.58
N GLY A 78 6.37 -8.18 -1.59
CA GLY A 78 4.97 -7.89 -1.24
C GLY A 78 4.16 -7.27 -2.39
N ILE A 79 4.77 -7.05 -3.54
CA ILE A 79 4.10 -6.39 -4.66
C ILE A 79 3.17 -7.40 -5.37
N ASP A 80 3.72 -8.55 -5.76
CA ASP A 80 2.96 -9.61 -6.42
C ASP A 80 2.08 -10.39 -5.43
N GLU A 81 2.56 -10.54 -4.20
CA GLU A 81 1.98 -11.44 -3.20
C GLU A 81 0.84 -10.77 -2.40
N ASP A 82 0.96 -9.46 -2.13
CA ASP A 82 0.01 -8.73 -1.28
C ASP A 82 -0.69 -7.59 -2.04
N LEU A 83 0.07 -6.72 -2.71
CA LEU A 83 -0.47 -5.49 -3.28
C LEU A 83 -1.35 -5.74 -4.53
N LEU A 84 -0.87 -6.50 -5.51
CA LEU A 84 -1.66 -6.78 -6.73
C LEU A 84 -2.97 -7.51 -6.42
N PRO A 85 -3.00 -8.56 -5.57
CA PRO A 85 -4.25 -9.19 -5.16
C PRO A 85 -5.19 -8.22 -4.45
N ALA A 86 -4.69 -7.38 -3.54
CA ALA A 86 -5.50 -6.40 -2.83
C ALA A 86 -6.14 -5.36 -3.77
N ILE A 87 -5.37 -4.80 -4.72
CA ILE A 87 -5.90 -3.88 -5.74
C ILE A 87 -6.99 -4.57 -6.57
N THR A 88 -6.76 -5.82 -6.98
CA THR A 88 -7.71 -6.58 -7.81
C THR A 88 -9.01 -6.85 -7.07
N ALA A 89 -8.93 -7.23 -5.79
CA ALA A 89 -10.09 -7.45 -4.94
C ALA A 89 -10.91 -6.17 -4.74
N LEU A 90 -10.26 -5.01 -4.62
CA LEU A 90 -10.93 -3.72 -4.40
C LEU A 90 -11.60 -3.15 -5.65
N LEU A 91 -11.02 -3.37 -6.83
CA LEU A 91 -11.51 -2.76 -8.08
C LEU A 91 -12.57 -3.59 -8.81
N GLY A 92 -12.71 -4.88 -8.47
CA GLY A 92 -13.53 -5.84 -9.23
C GLY A 92 -12.91 -6.20 -10.60
N GLU A 93 -13.36 -7.28 -11.25
CA GLU A 93 -12.66 -7.89 -12.38
C GLU A 93 -12.35 -6.94 -13.56
N ALA A 94 -13.33 -6.13 -14.00
CA ALA A 94 -13.16 -5.29 -15.19
C ALA A 94 -12.20 -4.11 -14.99
N ARG A 95 -12.32 -3.40 -13.85
CA ARG A 95 -11.43 -2.27 -13.50
C ARG A 95 -10.08 -2.79 -13.00
N GLY A 96 -10.07 -3.91 -12.28
CA GLY A 96 -8.87 -4.64 -11.88
C GLY A 96 -8.04 -5.02 -13.10
N CYS A 97 -8.61 -5.69 -14.11
CA CYS A 97 -7.89 -6.03 -15.34
C CYS A 97 -7.35 -4.80 -16.09
N ALA A 98 -8.08 -3.69 -16.13
CA ALA A 98 -7.61 -2.46 -16.78
C ALA A 98 -6.43 -1.82 -16.03
N VAL A 99 -6.52 -1.73 -14.70
CA VAL A 99 -5.45 -1.21 -13.84
C VAL A 99 -4.25 -2.15 -13.86
N LEU A 100 -4.46 -3.47 -13.72
CA LEU A 100 -3.40 -4.47 -13.85
C LEU A 100 -2.75 -4.43 -15.21
N ARG A 101 -3.47 -4.30 -16.34
CA ARG A 101 -2.84 -4.18 -17.67
C ARG A 101 -2.00 -2.91 -17.80
N THR A 102 -2.46 -1.80 -17.23
CA THR A 102 -1.74 -0.53 -17.25
C THR A 102 -0.50 -0.60 -16.35
N LEU A 103 -0.68 -1.06 -15.11
CA LEU A 103 0.41 -1.29 -14.17
C LEU A 103 1.39 -2.31 -14.72
N HIS A 104 0.96 -3.46 -15.25
CA HIS A 104 1.82 -4.49 -15.85
C HIS A 104 2.62 -3.97 -17.05
N ARG A 105 2.01 -3.09 -17.87
CA ARG A 105 2.73 -2.38 -18.94
C ARG A 105 3.77 -1.39 -18.39
N ASP A 106 3.49 -0.77 -17.25
CA ASP A 106 4.39 0.17 -16.56
C ASP A 106 5.40 -0.52 -15.62
N TRP A 107 5.18 -1.80 -15.31
CA TRP A 107 5.92 -2.68 -14.39
C TRP A 107 7.29 -3.12 -14.91
N GLU A 108 7.88 -2.39 -15.85
CA GLU A 108 9.33 -2.44 -15.98
C GLU A 108 9.92 -2.05 -14.62
N ALA A 109 10.52 -3.03 -13.93
CA ALA A 109 10.91 -2.99 -12.52
C ALA A 109 11.73 -1.78 -12.07
N ARG A 110 12.22 -0.95 -13.00
CA ARG A 110 12.91 0.32 -12.73
C ARG A 110 11.95 1.51 -12.54
N ARG A 111 10.84 1.56 -13.28
CA ARG A 111 9.95 2.74 -13.33
C ARG A 111 9.02 2.80 -12.13
N VAL A 112 8.37 1.68 -11.78
CA VAL A 112 7.46 1.57 -10.64
C VAL A 112 8.16 1.81 -9.29
N LYS A 113 9.41 1.35 -9.11
CA LYS A 113 10.17 1.64 -7.88
C LYS A 113 10.40 3.13 -7.67
N GLN A 114 10.58 3.89 -8.76
CA GLN A 114 10.70 5.35 -8.71
C GLN A 114 9.34 6.02 -8.44
N THR A 115 8.26 5.54 -9.05
CA THR A 115 6.93 6.11 -8.86
C THR A 115 6.38 5.88 -7.45
N PHE A 116 6.61 4.71 -6.82
CA PHE A 116 6.22 4.48 -5.42
C PHE A 116 6.96 5.38 -4.43
N ALA A 117 8.27 5.62 -4.67
CA ALA A 117 9.03 6.58 -3.88
C ALA A 117 8.48 8.01 -4.00
N GLN A 118 7.98 8.39 -5.19
CA GLN A 118 7.34 9.68 -5.43
C GLN A 118 5.92 9.76 -4.85
N LEU A 119 5.14 8.67 -4.89
CA LEU A 119 3.79 8.59 -4.33
C LEU A 119 3.77 8.91 -2.83
N ARG A 120 4.85 8.56 -2.11
CA ARG A 120 5.07 8.90 -0.70
C ARG A 120 5.02 10.41 -0.42
N ALA A 121 5.52 11.24 -1.33
CA ALA A 121 5.52 12.69 -1.15
C ALA A 121 4.13 13.29 -1.35
N SER A 122 3.35 12.73 -2.28
CA SER A 122 2.01 13.21 -2.60
C SER A 122 0.90 12.64 -1.70
N GLY A 123 1.08 11.44 -1.14
CA GLY A 123 0.07 10.77 -0.32
C GLY A 123 -0.28 11.50 0.99
N TRP A 124 0.67 12.23 1.58
CA TRP A 124 0.42 13.08 2.75
C TRP A 124 -0.59 14.19 2.48
N GLN A 125 -0.61 14.74 1.25
CA GLN A 125 -1.53 15.81 0.88
C GLN A 125 -2.98 15.33 0.84
N ILE A 126 -3.21 14.08 0.45
CA ILE A 126 -4.54 13.46 0.41
C ILE A 126 -5.04 13.16 1.83
N ILE A 127 -4.17 12.66 2.70
CA ILE A 127 -4.50 12.43 4.12
C ILE A 127 -4.84 13.75 4.82
N GLN A 128 -4.10 14.84 4.56
CA GLN A 128 -4.43 16.17 5.10
C GLN A 128 -5.79 16.68 4.61
N ALA A 129 -6.12 16.47 3.33
CA ALA A 129 -7.42 16.88 2.79
C ALA A 129 -8.60 16.10 3.39
N CYS A 130 -8.41 14.81 3.71
CA CYS A 130 -9.45 14.00 4.36
C CYS A 130 -9.56 14.27 5.86
N LEU A 131 -8.46 14.61 6.54
CA LEU A 131 -8.47 14.94 7.98
C LEU A 131 -8.96 16.36 8.26
N TRP A 132 -8.85 17.27 7.29
CA TRP A 132 -9.38 18.64 7.34
C TRP A 132 -10.53 18.81 6.34
N GLY A 133 -11.62 18.07 6.54
CA GLY A 133 -12.89 18.42 5.92
C GLY A 133 -13.24 19.90 6.19
N PRO A 134 -13.84 20.61 5.23
CA PRO A 134 -14.02 22.05 5.32
C PRO A 134 -14.94 22.38 6.51
N ASN A 135 -14.34 22.92 7.57
CA ASN A 135 -15.08 23.73 8.53
C ASN A 135 -15.01 25.19 8.06
N HIS A 136 -16.16 25.86 8.20
CA HIS A 136 -16.44 27.28 7.94
C HIS A 136 -16.75 27.62 6.48
N SER A 137 -17.83 28.33 6.12
CA SER A 137 -19.05 28.86 6.76
C SER A 137 -19.92 29.42 5.63
#